data_AF-A0A5R9A534-F1
#
_entry.id   AF-A0A5R9A534-F1
#
_cell.length_a   1.000
_cell.length_b   1.000
_cell.length_c   1.000
_cell.angle_alpha   90.00
_cell.angle_beta   90.00
_cell.angle_gamma   90.00
#
_symmetry.space_group_name_H-M   'P 1'
#
loop_
_entity.id
_entity.type
_entity.pdbx_description
1 polymer ?
#
loop_
_entity_poly.entity_id
_entity_poly.type
_entity_poly.pdbx_seq_one_letter_code
_entity_poly.pdbx_strand_id
1 'polypeptide(L)'
;MKNKLKQELRKLSTEILTAENLDDIAGLYEVSKKLFEKLAVLKFIEVELNDMEIDVSKNAIAAKFEEMANAVLRANQSVPESNPHDEDIMIPGMDTIKGMISEMPNNEELEDVLAEFMAKPNFMKNDKELFMPSKEDLKKNEPLATSLNDRLGKKNVKVDLNDRLAFVKHLFNNNMEDYNRVLSQLNTIDSEERSISFIKNMVKPDYNNWEGKEPFEARFIELVARRFS
;
A
#
# COMPACT_ATOMS: atom_id res chain seq x y z
N MET A 1 16.20 -8.21 18.93
CA MET A 1 15.86 -6.99 18.15
C MET A 1 16.30 -5.70 18.86
N LYS A 2 15.90 -5.44 20.12
CA LYS A 2 16.31 -4.26 20.93
C LYS A 2 17.84 -3.99 20.91
N ASN A 3 18.67 -5.02 21.11
CA ASN A 3 20.13 -4.86 21.16
C ASN A 3 20.76 -4.40 19.83
N LYS A 4 20.23 -4.88 18.70
CA LYS A 4 20.70 -4.49 17.36
C LYS A 4 20.40 -3.01 17.09
N LEU A 5 19.20 -2.54 17.48
CA LEU A 5 18.82 -1.14 17.39
C LEU A 5 19.75 -0.25 18.24
N LYS A 6 20.08 -0.67 19.46
CA LYS A 6 21.01 0.05 20.35
C LYS A 6 22.43 0.14 19.76
N GLN A 7 22.91 -0.90 19.08
CA GLN A 7 24.20 -0.88 18.38
C GLN A 7 24.18 0.06 17.18
N GLU A 8 23.13 0.06 16.38
CA GLU A 8 22.97 0.97 15.24
C GLU A 8 22.86 2.44 15.67
N LEU A 9 22.14 2.73 16.77
CA LEU A 9 22.09 4.05 17.39
C LEU A 9 23.47 4.54 17.80
N ARG A 10 24.28 3.68 18.43
CA ARG A 10 25.67 4.01 18.77
C ARG A 10 26.50 4.32 17.53
N LYS A 11 26.36 3.52 16.46
CA LYS A 11 27.08 3.72 15.21
C LYS A 11 26.74 5.07 14.57
N LEU A 12 25.45 5.40 14.45
CA LEU A 12 25.01 6.69 13.90
C LEU A 12 25.44 7.87 14.77
N SER A 13 25.40 7.72 16.09
CA SER A 13 25.89 8.75 17.01
C SER A 13 27.40 8.97 16.87
N THR A 14 28.19 7.89 16.70
CA THR A 14 29.63 8.03 16.45
C THR A 14 29.90 8.65 15.08
N GLU A 15 29.11 8.31 14.06
CA GLU A 15 29.23 8.87 12.71
C GLU A 15 29.01 10.40 12.69
N ILE A 16 28.01 10.89 13.43
CA ILE A 16 27.78 12.33 13.62
C ILE A 16 28.95 12.98 14.37
N LEU A 17 29.48 12.31 15.41
CA LEU A 17 30.61 12.84 16.20
C LEU A 17 31.93 12.86 15.44
N THR A 18 32.14 11.92 14.51
CA THR A 18 33.34 11.82 13.67
C THR A 18 33.21 12.60 12.36
N ALA A 19 32.08 13.23 12.09
CA ALA A 19 31.91 14.04 10.89
C ALA A 19 32.85 15.26 10.96
N GLU A 20 33.94 15.22 10.19
CA GLU A 20 34.95 16.29 10.14
C GLU A 20 34.43 17.57 9.48
N ASN A 21 33.41 17.45 8.63
CA ASN A 21 32.82 18.57 7.88
C ASN A 21 31.43 18.91 8.42
N LEU A 22 31.38 19.80 9.42
CA LEU A 22 30.13 20.29 10.00
C LEU A 22 29.33 21.23 9.08
N ASP A 23 29.91 21.65 7.95
CA ASP A 23 29.23 22.53 6.99
C ASP A 23 28.29 21.75 6.04
N ASP A 24 28.37 20.42 5.99
CA ASP A 24 27.40 19.57 5.28
C ASP A 24 26.11 19.38 6.09
N ILE A 25 25.34 20.47 6.20
CA ILE A 25 24.08 20.51 6.93
C ILE A 25 23.07 19.47 6.39
N ALA A 26 23.09 19.19 5.08
CA ALA A 26 22.20 18.23 4.44
C ALA A 26 22.55 16.79 4.87
N GLY A 27 23.83 16.43 4.85
CA GLY A 27 24.31 15.13 5.32
C GLY A 27 24.04 14.93 6.81
N LEU A 28 24.35 15.93 7.65
CA LEU A 28 24.07 15.87 9.09
C LEU A 28 22.57 15.74 9.38
N TYR A 29 21.71 16.43 8.62
CA TYR A 29 20.26 16.32 8.76
C TYR A 29 19.77 14.89 8.46
N GLU A 30 20.24 14.26 7.38
CA GLU A 30 19.85 12.90 7.02
C GLU A 30 20.30 11.86 8.06
N VAL A 31 21.53 11.97 8.57
CA VAL A 31 22.02 11.07 9.62
C VAL A 31 21.26 11.29 10.93
N SER A 32 20.97 12.55 11.29
CA SER A 32 20.18 12.89 12.48
C SER A 32 18.74 12.40 12.38
N LYS A 33 18.13 12.47 11.19
CA LYS A 33 16.80 11.92 10.91
C LYS A 33 16.77 10.41 11.11
N LYS A 34 17.75 9.69 10.56
CA LYS A 34 17.89 8.22 10.75
C LYS A 34 18.08 7.86 12.23
N LEU A 35 18.85 8.66 12.97
CA LEU A 35 19.03 8.48 14.41
C LEU A 35 17.69 8.64 15.15
N PHE A 36 16.93 9.68 14.84
CA PHE A 36 15.61 9.95 15.41
C PHE A 36 14.61 8.82 15.13
N GLU A 37 14.53 8.35 13.88
CA GLU A 37 13.65 7.24 13.50
C GLU A 37 13.94 5.97 14.30
N LYS A 38 15.22 5.60 14.43
CA LYS A 38 15.63 4.42 15.21
C LYS A 38 15.34 4.59 16.70
N LEU A 39 15.49 5.80 17.24
CA LEU A 39 15.17 6.10 18.64
C LEU A 39 13.65 6.05 18.88
N ALA A 40 12.85 6.57 17.96
CA ALA A 40 11.39 6.51 18.02
C ALA A 40 10.88 5.05 18.03
N VAL A 41 11.46 4.19 17.18
CA VAL A 41 11.16 2.76 17.20
C VAL A 41 11.57 2.13 18.54
N LEU A 42 12.75 2.45 19.08
CA LEU A 42 13.17 1.93 20.38
C LEU A 42 12.22 2.35 21.49
N LYS A 43 11.80 3.63 21.51
CA LYS A 43 10.83 4.18 22.45
C LYS A 43 9.49 3.46 22.36
N PHE A 44 8.99 3.24 21.15
CA PHE A 44 7.75 2.49 20.92
C PHE A 44 7.86 1.07 21.48
N ILE A 45 8.99 0.39 21.23
CA ILE A 45 9.21 -0.96 21.75
C ILE A 45 9.31 -0.99 23.30
N GLU A 46 9.85 0.06 23.92
CA GLU A 46 9.94 0.11 25.39
C GLU A 46 8.61 0.50 26.06
N VAL A 47 7.79 1.35 25.43
CA VAL A 47 6.54 1.85 25.99
C VAL A 47 5.35 0.95 25.66
N GLU A 48 5.19 0.55 24.39
CA GLU A 48 3.97 -0.12 23.91
C GLU A 48 4.11 -1.65 23.90
N LEU A 49 5.35 -2.17 23.77
CA LEU A 49 5.61 -3.61 23.68
C LEU A 49 6.05 -4.25 25.01
N ASN A 50 6.41 -3.47 26.04
CA ASN A 50 6.62 -4.02 27.38
C ASN A 50 5.29 -4.38 28.07
N ASP A 51 4.19 -3.68 27.75
CA ASP A 51 2.84 -4.03 28.26
C ASP A 51 2.18 -5.14 27.42
N MET A 52 2.64 -5.38 26.19
CA MET A 52 2.29 -6.57 25.41
C MET A 52 3.22 -7.74 25.75
N GLU A 53 3.21 -8.20 26.99
CA GLU A 53 3.41 -9.62 27.20
C GLU A 53 2.20 -10.34 26.60
N ILE A 54 2.34 -10.78 25.35
CA ILE A 54 1.41 -11.75 24.77
C ILE A 54 1.57 -13.00 25.63
N ASP A 55 0.68 -13.17 26.61
CA ASP A 55 0.55 -14.37 27.43
C ASP A 55 0.12 -15.53 26.53
N VAL A 56 1.11 -16.10 25.83
CA VAL A 56 0.99 -17.28 24.97
C VAL A 56 0.51 -18.51 25.74
N SER A 57 0.50 -18.47 27.09
CA SER A 57 -0.02 -19.56 27.91
C SER A 57 -1.54 -19.72 27.79
N LYS A 58 -2.28 -18.72 27.29
CA LYS A 58 -3.75 -18.77 27.23
C LYS A 58 -4.31 -19.12 25.86
N ASN A 59 -3.51 -19.10 24.79
CA ASN A 59 -4.01 -19.36 23.45
C ASN A 59 -3.69 -20.81 23.04
N ALA A 60 -4.68 -21.69 23.16
CA ALA A 60 -4.56 -23.12 22.84
C ALA A 60 -4.04 -23.39 21.40
N ILE A 61 -4.28 -22.46 20.48
CA ILE A 61 -3.80 -22.52 19.09
C ILE A 61 -2.29 -22.27 19.01
N ALA A 62 -1.76 -21.35 19.83
CA ALA A 62 -0.33 -21.05 19.86
C ALA A 62 0.48 -22.23 20.41
N ALA A 63 0.00 -22.89 21.46
CA ALA A 63 0.64 -24.09 22.00
C ALA A 63 0.68 -25.25 20.98
N LYS A 64 -0.40 -25.45 20.22
CA LYS A 64 -0.46 -26.47 19.16
C LYS A 64 0.44 -26.14 17.97
N PHE A 65 0.55 -24.86 17.63
CA PHE A 65 1.48 -24.40 16.60
C PHE A 65 2.95 -24.60 17.02
N GLU A 66 3.28 -24.30 18.27
CA GLU A 66 4.63 -24.50 18.82
C GLU A 66 5.01 -25.99 18.88
N GLU A 67 4.07 -26.86 19.27
CA GLU A 67 4.24 -28.31 19.26
C GLU A 67 4.54 -28.82 17.84
N MET A 68 3.77 -28.36 16.84
CA MET A 68 3.96 -28.72 15.44
C MET A 68 5.28 -28.17 14.87
N ALA A 69 5.62 -26.92 15.17
CA ALA A 69 6.86 -26.29 14.71
C ALA A 69 8.10 -27.01 15.27
N ASN A 70 8.09 -27.35 16.55
CA ASN A 70 9.18 -28.10 17.18
C ASN A 70 9.30 -29.53 16.62
N ALA A 71 8.19 -30.17 16.27
CA ALA A 71 8.21 -31.49 15.62
C ALA A 71 8.87 -31.43 14.23
N VAL A 72 8.54 -30.42 13.43
CA VAL A 72 9.11 -30.21 12.08
C VAL A 72 10.60 -29.87 12.15
N LEU A 73 11.03 -29.05 13.11
CA LEU A 73 12.45 -28.71 13.29
C LEU A 73 13.29 -29.93 13.68
N ARG A 74 12.78 -30.78 14.60
CA ARG A 74 13.46 -32.02 14.98
C ARG A 74 13.52 -33.03 13.83
N ALA A 75 12.45 -33.14 13.04
CA ALA A 75 12.41 -34.06 11.89
C ALA A 75 13.38 -33.66 10.77
N ASN A 76 13.58 -32.36 10.54
CA ASN A 76 14.54 -31.89 9.53
C ASN A 76 16.00 -31.91 10.00
N GLN A 77 16.26 -32.04 11.31
CA GLN A 77 17.62 -32.07 11.85
C GLN A 77 18.42 -33.34 11.45
N SER A 78 17.72 -34.42 11.06
CA SER A 78 18.35 -35.66 10.58
C SER A 78 18.68 -35.65 9.08
N VAL A 79 18.27 -34.62 8.34
CA VAL A 79 18.60 -34.48 6.93
C VAL A 79 19.84 -33.60 6.82
N PRO A 80 20.97 -34.11 6.32
CA PRO A 80 22.16 -33.28 6.10
C PRO A 80 21.83 -32.10 5.17
N GLU A 81 22.18 -30.88 5.57
CA GLU A 81 21.95 -29.66 4.75
C GLU A 81 22.81 -29.62 3.47
N SER A 82 23.79 -30.52 3.35
CA SER A 82 24.63 -30.64 2.16
C SER A 82 24.33 -31.96 1.47
N ASN A 83 23.76 -31.86 0.27
CA ASN A 83 23.72 -32.94 -0.68
C ASN A 83 25.16 -33.18 -1.18
N PRO A 84 25.77 -34.36 -0.97
CA PRO A 84 27.16 -34.62 -1.39
C PRO A 84 27.34 -34.77 -2.90
N HIS A 85 26.26 -34.70 -3.69
CA HIS A 85 26.27 -34.76 -5.15
C HIS A 85 25.66 -33.49 -5.75
N ASP A 86 26.49 -32.51 -6.12
CA ASP A 86 26.04 -31.26 -6.77
C ASP A 86 25.53 -31.48 -8.22
N GLU A 87 25.76 -32.65 -8.82
CA GLU A 87 25.50 -32.89 -10.26
C GLU A 87 24.30 -33.79 -10.57
N ASP A 88 23.62 -34.37 -9.57
CA ASP A 88 22.58 -35.39 -9.83
C ASP A 88 21.18 -34.82 -10.12
N ILE A 89 21.03 -33.49 -10.20
CA ILE A 89 19.79 -32.85 -10.67
C ILE A 89 19.87 -32.64 -12.19
N MET A 90 20.06 -33.73 -12.92
CA MET A 90 19.87 -33.73 -14.38
C MET A 90 18.37 -33.67 -14.66
N ILE A 91 17.85 -32.48 -14.95
CA ILE A 91 16.48 -32.32 -15.44
C ILE A 91 16.47 -32.87 -16.88
N PRO A 92 15.73 -33.95 -17.20
CA PRO A 92 15.88 -34.69 -18.47
C PRO A 92 15.51 -33.95 -19.77
N GLY A 93 15.33 -32.62 -19.74
CA GLY A 93 14.96 -31.79 -20.89
C GLY A 93 16.05 -30.85 -21.39
N MET A 94 17.10 -30.56 -20.60
CA MET A 94 18.10 -29.55 -20.98
C MET A 94 19.05 -30.06 -22.06
N ASP A 95 19.46 -31.32 -21.99
CA ASP A 95 20.39 -31.93 -22.95
C ASP A 95 19.75 -32.13 -24.34
N THR A 96 18.45 -32.43 -24.38
CA THR A 96 17.69 -32.54 -25.63
C THR A 96 17.59 -31.20 -26.37
N ILE A 97 17.42 -30.09 -25.63
CA ILE A 97 17.33 -28.76 -26.24
C ILE A 97 18.69 -28.35 -26.82
N LYS A 98 19.79 -28.67 -26.13
CA LYS A 98 21.15 -28.39 -26.60
C LYS A 98 21.50 -29.18 -27.88
N GLY A 99 21.05 -30.42 -27.98
CA GLY A 99 21.17 -31.24 -29.20
C GLY A 99 20.35 -30.71 -30.37
N MET A 100 19.11 -30.24 -30.14
CA MET A 100 18.27 -29.68 -31.20
C MET A 100 18.79 -28.35 -31.78
N ILE A 101 19.41 -27.50 -30.94
CA ILE A 101 20.02 -26.23 -31.39
C ILE A 101 21.22 -26.46 -32.31
N SER A 102 21.96 -27.55 -32.13
CA SER A 102 23.15 -27.83 -32.93
C SER A 102 22.81 -28.33 -34.35
N GLU A 103 21.58 -28.78 -34.59
CA GLU A 103 21.08 -29.31 -35.86
C GLU A 103 20.27 -28.26 -36.65
N MET A 104 20.19 -27.01 -36.17
CA MET A 104 19.55 -25.94 -36.92
C MET A 104 20.47 -25.48 -38.07
N PRO A 105 20.01 -25.51 -39.34
CA PRO A 105 20.78 -24.96 -40.43
C PRO A 105 20.88 -23.44 -40.26
N ASN A 106 22.11 -22.91 -40.26
CA ASN A 106 22.36 -21.48 -40.37
C ASN A 106 21.92 -21.04 -41.77
N ASN A 107 20.74 -20.43 -41.88
CA ASN A 107 20.21 -19.99 -43.17
C ASN A 107 19.80 -18.52 -43.09
N GLU A 108 20.55 -17.66 -43.79
CA GLU A 108 20.23 -16.22 -43.98
C GLU A 108 18.81 -16.03 -44.55
N GLU A 109 18.28 -17.03 -45.26
CA GLU A 109 16.91 -17.05 -45.79
C GLU A 109 15.82 -17.11 -44.70
N LEU A 110 16.14 -17.57 -43.47
CA LEU A 110 15.17 -17.58 -42.37
C LEU A 110 14.97 -16.19 -41.75
N GLU A 111 15.98 -15.32 -41.82
CA GLU A 111 15.91 -13.95 -41.29
C GLU A 111 14.96 -13.09 -42.13
N ASP A 112 14.93 -13.26 -43.46
CA ASP A 112 14.01 -12.54 -44.34
C ASP A 112 12.54 -12.94 -44.09
N VAL A 113 12.27 -14.23 -43.89
CA VAL A 113 10.91 -14.72 -43.58
C VAL A 113 10.46 -14.27 -42.18
N LEU A 114 11.39 -14.23 -41.22
CA LEU A 114 11.12 -13.74 -39.87
C LEU A 114 10.89 -12.21 -39.86
N ALA A 115 11.64 -11.46 -40.68
CA ALA A 115 11.47 -10.02 -40.83
C ALA A 115 10.11 -9.66 -41.44
N GLU A 116 9.63 -10.44 -42.41
CA GLU A 116 8.28 -10.27 -42.98
C GLU A 116 7.17 -10.60 -41.96
N PHE A 117 7.40 -11.56 -41.06
CA PHE A 117 6.46 -11.89 -39.97
C PHE A 117 6.47 -10.87 -38.82
N MET A 118 7.62 -10.23 -38.55
CA MET A 118 7.77 -9.18 -37.53
C MET A 118 7.38 -7.78 -38.04
N ALA A 119 7.24 -7.60 -39.36
CA ALA A 119 6.66 -6.39 -39.92
C ALA A 119 5.22 -6.23 -39.44
N LYS A 120 4.87 -5.00 -39.00
CA LYS A 120 3.59 -4.70 -38.34
C LYS A 120 2.41 -5.24 -39.17
N PRO A 121 1.45 -5.96 -38.56
CA PRO A 121 0.29 -6.46 -39.27
C PRO A 121 -0.50 -5.27 -39.82
N ASN A 122 -0.80 -5.28 -41.12
CA ASN A 122 -1.76 -4.36 -41.71
C ASN A 122 -3.15 -4.72 -41.15
N PHE A 123 -3.58 -3.98 -40.12
CA PHE A 123 -4.92 -4.11 -39.59
C PHE A 123 -5.93 -3.67 -40.65
N MET A 124 -6.57 -4.66 -41.30
CA MET A 124 -7.86 -4.43 -41.95
C MET A 124 -8.81 -3.83 -40.89
N LYS A 125 -9.49 -2.75 -41.27
CA LYS A 125 -10.46 -2.06 -40.42
C LYS A 125 -11.45 -3.09 -39.87
N ASN A 126 -11.55 -3.12 -38.55
CA ASN A 126 -12.32 -4.08 -37.80
C ASN A 126 -13.81 -3.80 -38.00
N ASP A 127 -14.57 -4.76 -38.53
CA ASP A 127 -16.03 -4.71 -38.74
C ASP A 127 -16.81 -4.78 -37.41
N LYS A 128 -16.36 -4.04 -36.40
CA LYS A 128 -16.95 -3.99 -35.06
C LYS A 128 -18.35 -3.40 -35.05
N GLU A 129 -18.76 -2.67 -36.09
CA GLU A 129 -20.10 -2.08 -36.17
C GLU A 129 -21.20 -3.11 -36.49
N LEU A 130 -20.86 -4.32 -36.95
CA LEU A 130 -21.84 -5.37 -37.26
C LEU A 130 -22.25 -6.24 -36.07
N PHE A 131 -21.52 -6.16 -34.94
CA PHE A 131 -21.73 -7.04 -33.78
C PHE A 131 -22.13 -6.31 -32.48
N MET A 132 -22.41 -5.00 -32.55
CA MET A 132 -22.94 -4.26 -31.40
C MET A 132 -24.47 -4.31 -31.40
N PRO A 133 -25.13 -4.73 -30.30
CA PRO A 133 -26.57 -4.61 -30.20
C PRO A 133 -26.97 -3.14 -30.26
N SER A 134 -28.02 -2.85 -31.04
CA SER A 134 -28.48 -1.48 -31.25
C SER A 134 -29.14 -0.92 -29.98
N LYS A 135 -29.12 0.40 -29.80
CA LYS A 135 -29.59 1.12 -28.59
C LYS A 135 -31.06 0.88 -28.22
N GLU A 136 -31.81 0.15 -29.05
CA GLU A 136 -33.21 -0.22 -28.82
C GLU A 136 -33.35 -1.47 -27.92
N ASP A 137 -32.33 -2.34 -27.84
CA ASP A 137 -32.38 -3.57 -27.03
C ASP A 137 -32.10 -3.34 -25.53
N LEU A 138 -31.55 -2.17 -25.16
CA LEU A 138 -31.19 -1.83 -23.78
C LEU A 138 -32.37 -1.32 -22.93
N LYS A 139 -33.59 -1.29 -23.47
CA LYS A 139 -34.78 -0.71 -22.80
C LYS A 139 -35.68 -1.71 -22.07
N LYS A 140 -35.27 -2.98 -21.89
CA LYS A 140 -36.06 -3.94 -21.10
C LYS A 140 -35.45 -4.19 -19.72
N ASN A 141 -36.01 -3.45 -18.77
CA ASN A 141 -36.15 -3.70 -17.33
C ASN A 141 -35.60 -5.03 -16.79
N GLU A 142 -34.57 -4.93 -15.95
CA GLU A 142 -34.42 -5.68 -14.70
C GLU A 142 -33.60 -4.82 -13.71
N PRO A 143 -33.93 -4.75 -12.41
CA PRO A 143 -33.17 -3.97 -11.46
C PRO A 143 -31.81 -4.62 -11.28
N LEU A 144 -30.75 -3.95 -11.78
CA LEU A 144 -29.37 -4.38 -11.55
C LEU A 144 -29.17 -4.58 -10.05
N ALA A 145 -28.92 -5.84 -9.66
CA ALA A 145 -28.56 -6.20 -8.31
C ALA A 145 -27.40 -5.29 -7.87
N THR A 146 -27.69 -4.46 -6.87
CA THR A 146 -26.76 -3.48 -6.31
C THR A 146 -25.52 -4.21 -5.86
N SER A 147 -24.38 -3.96 -6.52
CA SER A 147 -23.12 -4.60 -6.13
C SER A 147 -22.81 -4.26 -4.66
N LEU A 148 -22.17 -5.17 -3.94
CA LEU A 148 -21.76 -4.94 -2.55
C LEU A 148 -20.91 -3.67 -2.40
N ASN A 149 -20.16 -3.32 -3.45
CA ASN A 149 -19.38 -2.08 -3.54
C ASN A 149 -20.27 -0.81 -3.56
N ASP A 150 -21.48 -0.92 -4.08
CA ASP A 150 -22.45 0.17 -4.18
C ASP A 150 -23.29 0.31 -2.89
N ARG A 151 -23.53 -0.79 -2.17
CA ARG A 151 -24.09 -0.74 -0.78
C ARG A 151 -23.08 -0.18 0.22
N LEU A 152 -21.78 -0.50 0.07
CA LEU A 152 -20.71 0.03 0.93
C LEU A 152 -20.35 1.48 0.57
N GLY A 153 -20.45 1.84 -0.71
CA GLY A 153 -20.25 3.20 -1.22
C GLY A 153 -21.34 4.21 -0.83
N LYS A 154 -22.54 3.75 -0.44
CA LYS A 154 -23.58 4.64 0.11
C LYS A 154 -23.32 5.09 1.54
N LYS A 155 -22.49 4.37 2.31
CA LYS A 155 -22.10 4.77 3.67
C LYS A 155 -20.86 5.66 3.71
N ASN A 156 -20.00 5.56 2.70
CA ASN A 156 -18.75 6.31 2.63
C ASN A 156 -18.89 7.42 1.61
N VAL A 157 -18.83 8.67 2.08
CA VAL A 157 -18.71 9.84 1.21
C VAL A 157 -17.51 9.61 0.31
N LYS A 158 -17.74 9.40 -0.99
CA LYS A 158 -16.67 9.47 -1.99
C LYS A 158 -16.23 10.92 -2.09
N VAL A 159 -15.33 11.30 -1.19
CA VAL A 159 -14.67 12.60 -1.25
C VAL A 159 -13.80 12.60 -2.49
N ASP A 160 -14.05 13.54 -3.41
CA ASP A 160 -13.18 13.75 -4.56
C ASP A 160 -11.77 14.08 -4.06
N LEU A 161 -10.75 13.50 -4.69
CA LEU A 161 -9.35 13.73 -4.33
C LEU A 161 -9.01 15.23 -4.39
N ASN A 162 -9.59 15.95 -5.35
CA ASN A 162 -9.36 17.39 -5.50
C ASN A 162 -9.98 18.19 -4.34
N ASP A 163 -11.19 17.82 -3.92
CA ASP A 163 -11.86 18.47 -2.78
C ASP A 163 -11.15 18.12 -1.48
N ARG A 164 -10.70 16.87 -1.29
CA ARG A 164 -9.86 16.46 -0.16
C ARG A 164 -8.59 17.31 -0.08
N LEU A 165 -7.86 17.45 -1.18
CA LEU A 165 -6.63 18.26 -1.20
C LEU A 165 -6.92 19.73 -0.89
N ALA A 166 -8.01 20.27 -1.45
CA ALA A 166 -8.41 21.66 -1.22
C ALA A 166 -8.75 21.92 0.26
N PHE A 167 -9.50 21.02 0.91
CA PHE A 167 -9.82 21.12 2.33
C PHE A 167 -8.59 21.01 3.20
N VAL A 168 -7.70 20.04 2.94
CA VAL A 168 -6.47 19.89 3.71
C VAL A 168 -5.60 21.15 3.60
N LYS A 169 -5.46 21.72 2.40
CA LYS A 169 -4.65 22.92 2.16
C LYS A 169 -5.25 24.19 2.76
N HIS A 170 -6.56 24.39 2.58
CA HIS A 170 -7.22 25.63 2.95
C HIS A 170 -7.82 25.58 4.36
N LEU A 171 -8.51 24.51 4.75
CA LEU A 171 -9.19 24.41 6.05
C LEU A 171 -8.27 23.89 7.16
N PHE A 172 -7.31 23.02 6.85
CA PHE A 172 -6.48 22.31 7.84
C PHE A 172 -4.99 22.65 7.78
N ASN A 173 -4.59 23.73 7.07
CA ASN A 173 -3.19 24.19 6.97
C ASN A 173 -2.17 23.09 6.56
N ASN A 174 -2.54 22.25 5.58
CA ASN A 174 -1.79 21.07 5.13
C ASN A 174 -1.70 19.91 6.14
N ASN A 175 -2.46 19.94 7.24
CA ASN A 175 -2.52 18.82 8.16
C ASN A 175 -3.52 17.75 7.68
N MET A 176 -3.00 16.71 7.04
CA MET A 176 -3.80 15.57 6.58
C MET A 176 -4.32 14.69 7.75
N GLU A 177 -3.59 14.63 8.87
CA GLU A 177 -3.99 13.82 10.03
C GLU A 177 -5.24 14.41 10.69
N ASP A 178 -5.26 15.72 10.89
CA ASP A 178 -6.41 16.40 11.46
C ASP A 178 -7.66 16.27 10.58
N TYR A 179 -7.51 16.39 9.26
CA TYR A 179 -8.60 16.15 8.32
C TYR A 179 -9.16 14.72 8.46
N ASN A 180 -8.28 13.71 8.54
CA ASN A 180 -8.71 12.32 8.71
C ASN A 180 -9.35 12.08 10.09
N ARG A 181 -8.87 12.74 11.16
CA ARG A 181 -9.49 12.70 12.50
C ARG A 181 -10.90 13.26 12.47
N VAL A 182 -11.07 14.45 11.90
CA VAL A 182 -12.37 15.09 11.74
C VAL A 182 -13.30 14.25 10.87
N LEU A 183 -12.80 13.66 9.79
CA LEU A 183 -13.60 12.77 8.93
C LEU A 183 -14.05 11.50 9.67
N SER A 184 -13.18 10.91 10.51
CA SER A 184 -13.53 9.75 11.34
C SER A 184 -14.59 10.08 12.40
N GLN A 185 -14.47 11.24 13.03
CA GLN A 185 -15.46 11.74 13.99
C GLN A 185 -16.79 12.06 13.30
N LEU A 186 -16.76 12.72 12.14
CA LEU A 186 -17.94 12.96 11.33
C LEU A 186 -18.60 11.65 10.89
N ASN A 187 -17.81 10.62 10.56
CA ASN A 187 -18.34 9.29 10.22
C ASN A 187 -19.00 8.57 11.42
N THR A 188 -18.64 8.93 12.64
CA THR A 188 -19.25 8.39 13.87
C THR A 188 -20.53 9.13 14.27
N ILE A 189 -20.77 10.33 13.72
CA ILE A 189 -21.96 11.12 13.98
C ILE A 189 -23.06 10.74 12.98
N ASP A 190 -24.26 10.45 13.48
CA ASP A 190 -25.38 9.95 12.65
C ASP A 190 -26.37 11.04 12.21
N SER A 191 -26.17 12.29 12.65
CA SER A 191 -27.08 13.41 12.41
C SER A 191 -26.35 14.59 11.77
N GLU A 192 -26.95 15.13 10.71
CA GLU A 192 -26.44 16.31 9.99
C GLU A 192 -26.29 17.52 10.92
N GLU A 193 -27.31 17.82 11.72
CA GLU A 193 -27.30 18.98 12.62
C GLU A 193 -26.16 18.87 13.64
N ARG A 194 -25.96 17.68 14.21
CA ARG A 194 -24.85 17.41 15.13
C ARG A 194 -23.48 17.53 14.44
N SER A 195 -23.35 17.07 13.20
CA SER A 195 -22.12 17.23 12.40
C SER A 195 -21.79 18.69 12.13
N ILE A 196 -22.79 19.51 11.80
CA ILE A 196 -22.61 20.96 11.57
C ILE A 196 -22.21 21.66 12.88
N SER A 197 -22.86 21.34 14.00
CA SER A 197 -22.49 21.88 15.31
C SER A 197 -21.07 21.47 15.72
N PHE A 198 -20.67 20.23 15.44
CA PHE A 198 -19.31 19.76 15.69
C PHE A 198 -18.28 20.57 14.91
N ILE A 199 -18.52 20.81 13.61
CA ILE A 199 -17.64 21.63 12.77
C ILE A 199 -17.56 23.06 13.30
N LYS A 200 -18.70 23.66 13.65
CA LYS A 200 -18.74 25.06 14.12
C LYS A 200 -18.11 25.28 15.49
N ASN A 201 -18.25 24.31 16.41
CA ASN A 201 -17.84 24.50 17.81
C ASN A 201 -16.49 23.87 18.15
N MET A 202 -16.07 22.81 17.45
CA MET A 202 -14.78 22.16 17.68
C MET A 202 -13.78 22.41 16.57
N VAL A 203 -14.18 22.30 15.31
CA VAL A 203 -13.22 22.34 14.19
C VAL A 203 -12.86 23.77 13.80
N LYS A 204 -13.85 24.66 13.68
CA LYS A 204 -13.62 26.06 13.28
C LYS A 204 -12.69 26.84 14.23
N PRO A 205 -12.85 26.79 15.56
CA PRO A 205 -12.00 27.56 16.47
C PRO A 205 -10.52 27.17 16.39
N ASP A 206 -10.25 25.89 16.12
CA ASP A 206 -8.89 25.35 16.03
C ASP A 206 -8.12 25.86 14.79
N TYR A 207 -8.82 26.33 13.74
CA TYR A 207 -8.21 26.79 12.47
C TYR A 207 -8.54 28.26 12.14
N ASN A 208 -8.45 29.14 13.14
CA ASN A 208 -8.66 30.58 12.99
C ASN A 208 -10.02 30.92 12.34
N ASN A 209 -11.08 30.17 12.72
CA ASN A 209 -12.45 30.32 12.23
C ASN A 209 -12.60 30.23 10.69
N TRP A 210 -11.62 29.67 9.98
CA TRP A 210 -11.58 29.62 8.52
C TRP A 210 -11.79 31.00 7.84
N GLU A 211 -11.32 32.05 8.50
CA GLU A 211 -11.45 33.43 8.05
C GLU A 211 -10.81 33.63 6.66
N GLY A 212 -11.58 34.20 5.71
CA GLY A 212 -11.17 34.37 4.31
C GLY A 212 -11.27 33.12 3.42
N LYS A 213 -11.76 31.99 3.95
CA LYS A 213 -11.88 30.71 3.23
C LYS A 213 -13.31 30.16 3.22
N GLU A 214 -14.29 31.07 3.25
CA GLU A 214 -15.74 30.80 3.16
C GLU A 214 -16.17 29.89 2.00
N PRO A 215 -15.64 30.00 0.75
CA PRO A 215 -16.06 29.10 -0.33
C PRO A 215 -15.65 27.65 -0.09
N PHE A 216 -14.55 27.40 0.61
CA PHE A 216 -14.14 26.05 0.98
C PHE A 216 -14.95 25.51 2.15
N GLU A 217 -15.32 26.37 3.10
CA GLU A 217 -16.24 26.01 4.17
C GLU A 217 -17.59 25.56 3.61
N ALA A 218 -18.20 26.35 2.73
CA ALA A 218 -19.51 26.02 2.16
C ALA A 218 -19.49 24.67 1.44
N ARG A 219 -18.45 24.40 0.65
CA ARG A 219 -18.26 23.10 -0.02
C ARG A 219 -18.01 21.95 0.96
N PHE A 220 -17.32 22.21 2.07
CA PHE A 220 -17.09 21.20 3.10
C PHE A 220 -18.39 20.84 3.84
N ILE A 221 -19.21 21.83 4.18
CA ILE A 221 -20.53 21.61 4.80
C ILE A 221 -21.47 20.88 3.83
N GLU A 222 -21.50 21.27 2.55
CA GLU A 222 -22.30 20.61 1.51
C GLU A 222 -21.90 19.13 1.35
N LEU A 223 -20.60 18.82 1.39
CA LEU A 223 -20.10 17.46 1.34
C LEU A 223 -20.53 16.63 2.56
N VAL A 224 -20.56 17.24 3.74
CA VAL A 224 -21.07 16.61 4.97
C VAL A 224 -22.58 16.39 4.88
N ALA A 225 -23.35 17.36 4.39
CA ALA A 225 -24.79 17.23 4.19
C ALA A 225 -25.15 16.13 3.19
N ARG A 226 -24.40 16.02 2.08
CA ARG A 226 -24.57 14.96 1.06
C ARG A 226 -24.37 13.54 1.60
N ARG A 227 -23.68 13.38 2.74
CA ARG A 227 -23.57 12.07 3.42
C ARG A 227 -24.91 11.60 3.98
N PHE A 228 -25.74 12.53 4.45
CA PHE A 228 -26.97 12.24 5.18
C PHE A 228 -28.21 12.25 4.27
N SER A 229 -28.06 12.65 3.00
CA SER A 229 -29.09 12.58 1.95
C SER A 229 -29.11 11.23 1.22
#